data_AF-A0ABD4VD76-F1
#
_entry.id   AF-A0ABD4VD76-F1
#
_cell.length_a   1.000
_cell.length_b   1.000
_cell.length_c   1.000
_cell.angle_alpha   90.00
_cell.angle_beta   90.00
_cell.angle_gamma   90.00
#
_symmetry.space_group_name_H-M   'P 1'
#
loop_
_entity.id
_entity.type
_entity.pdbx_description
1 polymer ?
#
loop_
_entity_poly.entity_id
_entity_poly.type
_entity_poly.pdbx_seq_one_letter_code
_entity_poly.pdbx_strand_id
1 'polypeptide(L)'
;MTLLNHPRTRRRKLGVAVAAAGLLAALFTAVPASATPGPGDTPTTREQVSGSEAAAARAAIASGEIPGTDEVVHSDNIEHLANVPKEAFTGLNSDLAFQGTYAFAGNYDGFRVFDISDPKAPKTVAQVLCPGSQNDVSVSGDLLFLSTDSSRSDNSCASTTQPATEKSSWEGMKIFDISDKANPKYVAAVETACGSHTHSLVPERKNVYVYVSSYSPSATFPDCQPPHDGISVIKVPRQAPEKAAVVNFPVLFPGEGPDGGGNPGSPTNPGVSKTTGCHDITVLPSKDLAAGACMGDGILFSIEDPEHPKVIDRVQDNVNFAFWHSATFNQKADKVVFTDELGGGGAATCNEATGPDRGADGIYDIVGRGDHRKLVFRSYYKIPRHQADTENCVAHNGSLIPVKGKDLMVQAWYQGGVSVWDFTNSAKPKEIAYFERGPLSTDTLQVGGSWSAYYYNGYIYSNDIAKGFDVLKLSDRRTDAARRVHLRELNVQTQPDYFD
;
A
#
# COMPACT_ATOMS: atom_id res chain seq x y z
N MET A 1 1.18 88.81 -35.74
CA MET A 1 1.74 88.40 -37.03
C MET A 1 2.60 87.16 -36.79
N THR A 2 1.99 85.98 -36.99
CA THR A 2 2.18 85.07 -38.16
C THR A 2 3.37 84.13 -37.92
N LEU A 3 3.14 82.91 -37.41
CA LEU A 3 2.73 81.67 -38.10
C LEU A 3 3.97 80.87 -38.61
N LEU A 4 4.27 79.70 -38.02
CA LEU A 4 3.82 78.35 -38.42
C LEU A 4 4.52 77.82 -39.69
N ASN A 5 5.22 76.67 -39.59
CA ASN A 5 4.94 75.42 -40.36
C ASN A 5 6.16 74.48 -40.53
N HIS A 6 6.03 73.25 -39.99
CA HIS A 6 6.41 71.99 -40.68
C HIS A 6 5.48 71.80 -41.91
N PRO A 7 5.75 70.98 -42.97
CA PRO A 7 6.29 69.59 -42.91
C PRO A 7 6.99 69.03 -44.19
N ARG A 8 7.44 67.76 -44.13
CA ARG A 8 7.29 66.65 -45.14
C ARG A 8 8.41 65.61 -44.98
N THR A 9 8.18 64.48 -44.32
CA THR A 9 7.69 63.17 -44.84
C THR A 9 8.59 62.44 -45.85
N ARG A 10 9.10 61.27 -45.42
CA ARG A 10 9.20 60.08 -46.29
C ARG A 10 8.85 58.82 -45.49
N ARG A 11 7.87 58.07 -46.00
CA ARG A 11 7.35 56.79 -45.50
C ARG A 11 8.21 55.61 -45.99
N ARG A 12 8.32 54.56 -45.17
CA ARG A 12 8.21 53.11 -45.51
C ARG A 12 8.30 52.32 -44.18
N LYS A 13 7.16 51.86 -43.65
CA LYS A 13 6.50 50.55 -43.79
C LYS A 13 6.95 49.51 -42.73
N LEU A 14 5.96 49.19 -41.90
CA LEU A 14 5.70 48.05 -41.01
C LEU A 14 6.71 46.90 -40.91
N GLY A 15 6.90 46.45 -39.67
CA GLY A 15 7.32 45.10 -39.30
C GLY A 15 7.52 44.97 -37.79
N VAL A 16 6.41 44.85 -37.04
CA VAL A 16 6.43 44.50 -35.61
C VAL A 16 6.74 43.00 -35.50
N ALA A 17 7.87 42.65 -34.90
CA ALA A 17 8.15 41.30 -34.42
C ALA A 17 8.28 41.38 -32.90
N VAL A 18 7.24 40.92 -32.20
CA VAL A 18 7.21 40.75 -30.75
C VAL A 18 8.09 39.55 -30.42
N ALA A 19 9.22 39.78 -29.75
CA ALA A 19 9.97 38.73 -29.08
C ALA A 19 9.34 38.51 -27.69
N ALA A 20 8.39 37.58 -27.61
CA ALA A 20 7.94 37.03 -26.35
C ALA A 20 8.97 35.98 -25.90
N ALA A 21 9.87 36.36 -25.00
CA ALA A 21 10.69 35.39 -24.28
C ALA A 21 9.79 34.72 -23.23
N GLY A 22 9.45 33.46 -23.49
CA GLY A 22 8.66 32.64 -22.58
C GLY A 22 9.44 32.26 -21.33
N LEU A 23 8.99 32.75 -20.18
CA LEU A 23 9.11 31.99 -18.94
C LEU A 23 8.00 30.93 -18.97
N LEU A 24 8.31 29.70 -19.39
CA LEU A 24 7.56 28.54 -18.94
C LEU A 24 8.11 28.15 -17.57
N ALA A 25 7.56 28.75 -16.52
CA ALA A 25 7.52 28.10 -15.23
C ALA A 25 6.53 26.93 -15.37
N ALA A 26 7.06 25.71 -15.45
CA ALA A 26 6.25 24.51 -15.29
C ALA A 26 5.68 24.54 -13.87
N LEU A 27 4.45 25.02 -13.75
CA LEU A 27 3.61 24.82 -12.58
C LEU A 27 3.29 23.32 -12.57
N PHE A 28 4.14 22.53 -11.91
CA PHE A 28 3.69 21.28 -11.33
C PHE A 28 2.62 21.66 -10.31
N THR A 29 1.35 21.58 -10.72
CA THR A 29 0.26 21.49 -9.76
C THR A 29 0.52 20.21 -8.98
N ALA A 30 1.05 20.34 -7.76
CA ALA A 30 1.08 19.26 -6.81
C ALA A 30 -0.38 18.87 -6.56
N VAL A 31 -0.85 17.85 -7.27
CA VAL A 31 -2.05 17.12 -6.88
C VAL A 31 -1.72 16.56 -5.49
N PRO A 32 -2.55 16.79 -4.46
CA PRO A 32 -2.32 16.15 -3.17
C PRO A 32 -2.21 14.64 -3.41
N ALA A 33 -1.15 14.02 -2.89
CA ALA A 33 -0.99 12.58 -2.95
C ALA A 33 -2.09 11.93 -2.10
N SER A 34 -3.20 11.58 -2.74
CA SER A 34 -4.09 10.52 -2.30
C SER A 34 -3.43 9.20 -2.68
N ALA A 35 -3.34 8.26 -1.73
CA ALA A 35 -3.03 6.86 -2.04
C ALA A 35 -4.04 6.29 -3.06
N THR A 36 -3.87 5.02 -3.42
CA THR A 36 -4.76 4.25 -4.31
C THR A 36 -6.21 4.74 -4.33
N PRO A 37 -6.87 4.78 -5.51
CA PRO A 37 -8.14 5.49 -5.68
C PRO A 37 -9.08 5.24 -4.52
N GLY A 38 -9.41 6.33 -3.84
CA GLY A 38 -10.19 6.32 -2.64
C GLY A 38 -11.66 6.00 -2.94
N PRO A 39 -12.47 5.94 -1.91
CA PRO A 39 -13.82 5.42 -2.01
C PRO A 39 -14.74 6.43 -2.71
N GLY A 40 -15.10 6.16 -3.96
CA GLY A 40 -15.90 7.07 -4.79
C GLY A 40 -15.16 7.59 -6.02
N ASP A 41 -13.86 7.32 -6.13
CA ASP A 41 -13.14 7.52 -7.37
C ASP A 41 -13.63 6.50 -8.41
N THR A 42 -14.01 7.00 -9.60
CA THR A 42 -14.25 6.15 -10.77
C THR A 42 -13.07 5.19 -10.95
N PRO A 43 -13.30 3.88 -11.18
CA PRO A 43 -12.21 2.93 -11.32
C PRO A 43 -11.25 3.41 -12.40
N THR A 44 -10.01 3.68 -11.98
CA THR A 44 -8.84 3.93 -12.83
C THR A 44 -9.13 4.85 -14.01
N THR A 45 -9.03 6.16 -13.81
CA THR A 45 -8.89 7.07 -14.94
C THR A 45 -7.70 6.61 -15.77
N ARG A 46 -7.97 5.98 -16.92
CA ARG A 46 -6.96 5.78 -17.96
C ARG A 46 -6.53 7.17 -18.40
N GLU A 47 -5.39 7.60 -17.90
CA GLU A 47 -4.87 8.91 -18.27
C GLU A 47 -4.13 8.75 -19.58
N GLN A 48 -4.59 9.47 -20.61
CA GLN A 48 -3.87 9.53 -21.88
C GLN A 48 -2.54 10.25 -21.61
N VAL A 49 -1.44 9.56 -21.88
CA VAL A 49 -0.12 10.19 -21.80
C VAL A 49 0.11 11.05 -23.05
N SER A 50 1.10 11.95 -22.99
CA SER A 50 1.48 12.73 -24.15
C SER A 50 2.00 11.85 -25.28
N GLY A 51 1.89 12.32 -26.53
CA GLY A 51 2.42 11.59 -27.69
C GLY A 51 3.93 11.34 -27.62
N SER A 52 4.67 12.20 -26.91
CA SER A 52 6.10 12.02 -26.60
C SER A 52 6.36 10.88 -25.62
N GLU A 53 5.60 10.81 -24.52
CA GLU A 53 5.74 9.73 -23.52
C GLU A 53 5.39 8.38 -24.14
N ALA A 54 4.30 8.32 -24.92
CA ALA A 54 3.92 7.11 -25.63
C ALA A 54 4.98 6.66 -26.66
N ALA A 55 5.61 7.62 -27.36
CA ALA A 55 6.70 7.32 -28.28
C ALA A 55 7.96 6.84 -27.56
N ALA A 56 8.28 7.42 -26.39
CA ALA A 56 9.40 7.02 -25.56
C ALA A 56 9.21 5.59 -25.02
N ALA A 57 8.02 5.26 -24.50
CA ALA A 57 7.68 3.91 -24.05
C ALA A 57 7.85 2.88 -25.18
N ARG A 58 7.31 3.17 -26.38
CA ARG A 58 7.49 2.29 -27.55
C ARG A 58 8.96 2.15 -27.98
N ALA A 59 9.75 3.22 -27.88
CA ALA A 59 11.18 3.18 -28.21
C ALA A 59 11.97 2.34 -27.19
N ALA A 60 11.66 2.47 -25.89
CA ALA A 60 12.26 1.68 -24.82
C ALA A 60 11.92 0.18 -24.94
N ILE A 61 10.69 -0.15 -25.33
CA ILE A 61 10.31 -1.54 -25.67
C ILE A 61 11.13 -2.03 -26.87
N ALA A 62 11.23 -1.23 -27.93
CA ALA A 62 11.94 -1.63 -29.15
C ALA A 62 13.47 -1.80 -28.94
N SER A 63 14.06 -1.09 -27.98
CA SER A 63 15.47 -1.23 -27.59
C SER A 63 15.71 -2.36 -26.57
N GLY A 64 14.65 -2.90 -25.96
CA GLY A 64 14.73 -3.88 -24.88
C GLY A 64 15.17 -3.28 -23.53
N GLU A 65 15.02 -1.97 -23.35
CA GLU A 65 15.28 -1.28 -22.09
C GLU A 65 14.21 -1.61 -21.03
N ILE A 66 12.97 -1.75 -21.48
CA ILE A 66 11.83 -2.24 -20.69
C ILE A 66 11.15 -3.42 -21.42
N PRO A 67 10.38 -4.26 -20.72
CA PRO A 67 9.67 -5.36 -21.34
C PRO A 67 8.55 -4.86 -22.27
N GLY A 68 8.17 -5.66 -23.26
CA GLY A 68 7.00 -5.39 -24.07
C GLY A 68 5.70 -5.34 -23.27
N THR A 69 4.64 -4.80 -23.87
CA THR A 69 3.30 -4.76 -23.26
C THR A 69 2.87 -6.15 -22.82
N ASP A 70 2.52 -6.29 -21.54
CA ASP A 70 2.18 -7.54 -20.87
C ASP A 70 3.24 -8.66 -20.89
N GLU A 71 4.45 -8.37 -21.39
CA GLU A 71 5.55 -9.32 -21.44
C GLU A 71 6.02 -9.63 -20.03
N VAL A 72 6.03 -10.92 -19.67
CA VAL A 72 6.58 -11.38 -18.39
C VAL A 72 8.08 -11.54 -18.54
N VAL A 73 8.83 -10.85 -17.68
CA VAL A 73 10.26 -11.05 -17.52
C VAL A 73 10.60 -11.25 -16.04
N HIS A 74 11.67 -11.99 -15.77
CA HIS A 74 12.09 -12.27 -14.41
C HIS A 74 13.57 -12.69 -14.41
N SER A 75 14.19 -12.70 -13.23
CA SER A 75 15.55 -13.21 -13.09
C SER A 75 15.61 -14.74 -13.22
N ASP A 76 16.78 -15.29 -13.55
CA ASP A 76 17.00 -16.74 -13.78
C ASP A 76 16.57 -17.66 -12.61
N ASN A 77 16.52 -17.11 -11.40
CA ASN A 77 16.16 -17.83 -10.17
C ASN A 77 14.67 -17.72 -9.81
N ILE A 78 13.84 -17.09 -10.65
CA ILE A 78 12.38 -17.07 -10.52
C ILE A 78 11.75 -17.95 -11.61
N GLU A 79 10.69 -18.66 -11.26
CA GLU A 79 9.82 -19.39 -12.18
C GLU A 79 8.38 -18.93 -11.92
N HIS A 80 7.69 -18.43 -12.96
CA HIS A 80 6.27 -18.10 -12.90
C HIS A 80 5.45 -19.38 -13.11
N LEU A 81 4.82 -19.89 -12.06
CA LEU A 81 4.15 -21.19 -12.07
C LEU A 81 2.71 -21.13 -12.56
N ALA A 82 1.96 -20.12 -12.13
CA ALA A 82 0.55 -19.96 -12.45
C ALA A 82 0.13 -18.50 -12.34
N ASN A 83 -0.81 -18.10 -13.19
CA ASN A 83 -1.59 -16.87 -13.07
C ASN A 83 -3.08 -17.25 -13.13
N VAL A 84 -3.87 -16.83 -12.14
CA VAL A 84 -5.31 -17.06 -12.09
C VAL A 84 -6.04 -15.72 -12.24
N PRO A 85 -6.72 -15.44 -13.37
CA PRO A 85 -7.40 -14.17 -13.61
C PRO A 85 -8.53 -13.88 -12.60
N LYS A 86 -8.96 -12.60 -12.54
CA LYS A 86 -9.94 -12.06 -11.57
C LYS A 86 -11.38 -12.59 -11.72
N GLU A 87 -11.67 -13.41 -12.73
CA GLU A 87 -12.99 -13.99 -13.02
C GLU A 87 -14.13 -12.97 -12.90
N ALA A 88 -15.04 -13.14 -11.92
CA ALA A 88 -16.23 -12.32 -11.80
C ALA A 88 -16.02 -10.96 -11.10
N PHE A 89 -14.85 -10.71 -10.52
CA PHE A 89 -14.53 -9.40 -9.94
C PHE A 89 -13.95 -8.45 -10.99
N THR A 90 -14.37 -7.19 -10.91
CA THR A 90 -13.92 -6.12 -11.80
C THR A 90 -13.12 -5.05 -11.05
N GLY A 91 -13.39 -4.87 -9.75
CA GLY A 91 -12.66 -3.97 -8.86
C GLY A 91 -11.20 -4.40 -8.65
N LEU A 92 -10.38 -3.51 -8.10
CA LEU A 92 -8.94 -3.74 -7.89
C LEU A 92 -8.71 -4.90 -6.92
N ASN A 93 -7.71 -5.74 -7.20
CA ASN A 93 -7.23 -6.70 -6.21
C ASN A 93 -6.48 -5.97 -5.10
N SER A 94 -6.58 -6.49 -3.87
CA SER A 94 -5.98 -5.92 -2.68
C SER A 94 -5.25 -6.98 -1.86
N ASP A 95 -5.11 -6.85 -0.54
CA ASP A 95 -4.14 -7.64 0.19
C ASP A 95 -4.46 -9.16 0.31
N LEU A 96 -3.48 -9.94 0.78
CA LEU A 96 -3.51 -11.38 0.91
C LEU A 96 -3.34 -11.85 2.36
N ALA A 97 -4.05 -12.92 2.70
CA ALA A 97 -3.83 -13.71 3.93
C ALA A 97 -3.75 -15.20 3.59
N PHE A 98 -3.17 -16.01 4.50
CA PHE A 98 -2.99 -17.45 4.27
C PHE A 98 -3.38 -18.29 5.48
N GLN A 99 -3.93 -19.48 5.22
CA GLN A 99 -4.18 -20.48 6.24
C GLN A 99 -4.08 -21.91 5.66
N GLY A 100 -3.15 -22.70 6.16
CA GLY A 100 -2.88 -24.06 5.72
C GLY A 100 -2.52 -24.13 4.24
N THR A 101 -3.44 -24.65 3.43
CA THR A 101 -3.32 -24.73 1.97
C THR A 101 -4.24 -23.76 1.26
N TYR A 102 -4.68 -22.70 1.94
CA TYR A 102 -5.55 -21.68 1.38
C TYR A 102 -4.90 -20.30 1.37
N ALA A 103 -5.16 -19.55 0.30
CA ALA A 103 -4.91 -18.11 0.23
C ALA A 103 -6.26 -17.38 0.16
N PHE A 104 -6.37 -16.28 0.89
CA PHE A 104 -7.50 -15.37 0.88
C PHE A 104 -7.04 -14.09 0.21
N ALA A 105 -7.69 -13.72 -0.88
CA ALA A 105 -7.33 -12.57 -1.70
C ALA A 105 -8.43 -11.52 -1.66
N GLY A 106 -8.10 -10.35 -1.12
CA GLY A 106 -8.95 -9.19 -1.14
C GLY A 106 -9.15 -8.66 -2.55
N ASN A 107 -10.30 -8.02 -2.75
CA ASN A 107 -10.65 -7.29 -3.95
C ASN A 107 -11.66 -6.20 -3.59
N TYR A 108 -11.67 -5.05 -4.25
CA TYR A 108 -12.61 -3.95 -3.93
C TYR A 108 -14.10 -4.36 -4.04
N ASP A 109 -14.40 -5.45 -4.75
CA ASP A 109 -15.73 -6.08 -4.84
C ASP A 109 -16.01 -7.12 -3.74
N GLY A 110 -15.00 -7.62 -3.01
CA GLY A 110 -15.14 -8.57 -1.91
C GLY A 110 -13.87 -9.36 -1.62
N PHE A 111 -13.94 -10.69 -1.58
CA PHE A 111 -12.74 -11.52 -1.48
C PHE A 111 -12.90 -12.88 -2.17
N ARG A 112 -11.77 -13.51 -2.48
CA ARG A 112 -11.68 -14.83 -3.10
C ARG A 112 -10.87 -15.76 -2.22
N VAL A 113 -11.27 -17.03 -2.16
CA VAL A 113 -10.55 -18.08 -1.46
C VAL A 113 -9.98 -19.05 -2.49
N PHE A 114 -8.67 -19.23 -2.46
CA PHE A 114 -7.94 -20.17 -3.31
C PHE A 114 -7.48 -21.37 -2.50
N ASP A 115 -7.64 -22.58 -3.03
CA ASP A 115 -6.85 -23.76 -2.67
C ASP A 115 -5.52 -23.68 -3.42
N ILE A 116 -4.43 -23.59 -2.65
CA ILE A 116 -3.04 -23.50 -3.10
C ILE A 116 -2.25 -24.77 -2.77
N SER A 117 -2.92 -25.90 -2.51
CA SER A 117 -2.28 -27.20 -2.26
C SER A 117 -1.44 -27.69 -3.45
N ASP A 118 -1.86 -27.36 -4.68
CA ASP A 118 -1.02 -27.44 -5.88
C ASP A 118 -0.68 -26.02 -6.38
N PRO A 119 0.53 -25.52 -6.11
CA PRO A 119 0.94 -24.16 -6.48
C PRO A 119 1.06 -23.96 -8.00
N LYS A 120 1.09 -25.03 -8.80
CA LYS A 120 1.08 -24.94 -10.27
C LYS A 120 -0.34 -24.86 -10.85
N ALA A 121 -1.35 -25.17 -10.05
CA ALA A 121 -2.74 -25.11 -10.44
C ALA A 121 -3.64 -24.68 -9.27
N PRO A 122 -3.47 -23.44 -8.74
CA PRO A 122 -4.37 -22.92 -7.71
C PRO A 122 -5.81 -22.94 -8.19
N LYS A 123 -6.74 -23.24 -7.28
CA LYS A 123 -8.17 -23.34 -7.61
C LYS A 123 -9.01 -22.44 -6.74
N THR A 124 -10.00 -21.81 -7.34
CA THR A 124 -10.99 -21.04 -6.61
C THR A 124 -11.93 -21.96 -5.88
N VAL A 125 -12.06 -21.72 -4.59
CA VAL A 125 -12.91 -22.49 -3.67
C VAL A 125 -14.18 -21.71 -3.38
N ALA A 126 -14.04 -20.41 -3.14
CA ALA A 126 -15.15 -19.50 -2.92
C ALA A 126 -14.82 -18.12 -3.49
N GLN A 127 -15.87 -17.40 -3.86
CA GLN A 127 -15.81 -15.99 -4.20
C GLN A 127 -16.99 -15.30 -3.55
N VAL A 128 -16.70 -14.33 -2.68
CA VAL A 128 -17.71 -13.64 -1.87
C VAL A 128 -17.79 -12.20 -2.35
N LEU A 129 -18.90 -11.86 -3.02
CA LEU A 129 -19.21 -10.50 -3.40
C LEU A 129 -19.65 -9.72 -2.16
N CYS A 130 -18.84 -8.76 -1.73
CA CYS A 130 -19.13 -7.87 -0.62
C CYS A 130 -18.44 -6.51 -0.90
N PRO A 131 -19.03 -5.68 -1.76
CA PRO A 131 -18.40 -4.44 -2.18
C PRO A 131 -18.20 -3.50 -0.98
N GLY A 132 -17.01 -2.94 -0.93
CA GLY A 132 -16.58 -2.11 0.20
C GLY A 132 -15.38 -1.23 -0.11
N SER A 133 -14.75 -1.38 -1.29
CA SER A 133 -13.43 -0.83 -1.63
C SER A 133 -12.35 -1.19 -0.61
N GLN A 134 -11.09 -1.16 -1.03
CA GLN A 134 -9.94 -1.66 -0.27
C GLN A 134 -10.06 -3.15 0.06
N ASN A 135 -10.97 -3.56 0.95
CA ASN A 135 -11.32 -4.97 1.19
C ASN A 135 -10.10 -5.84 1.49
N ASP A 136 -9.11 -5.26 2.17
CA ASP A 136 -7.99 -6.02 2.71
C ASP A 136 -8.51 -7.09 3.66
N VAL A 137 -7.81 -8.23 3.70
CA VAL A 137 -8.23 -9.43 4.41
C VAL A 137 -7.18 -9.88 5.41
N SER A 138 -7.64 -10.30 6.58
CA SER A 138 -6.85 -11.10 7.52
C SER A 138 -7.68 -12.28 8.02
N VAL A 139 -7.02 -13.33 8.51
CA VAL A 139 -7.65 -14.51 9.09
C VAL A 139 -7.10 -14.82 10.47
N SER A 140 -7.95 -15.32 11.37
CA SER A 140 -7.51 -15.90 12.64
C SER A 140 -8.41 -17.06 13.06
N GLY A 141 -7.90 -18.28 12.93
CA GLY A 141 -8.70 -19.48 13.16
C GLY A 141 -9.87 -19.55 12.17
N ASP A 142 -11.09 -19.68 12.67
CA ASP A 142 -12.29 -19.77 11.81
C ASP A 142 -12.87 -18.41 11.42
N LEU A 143 -12.16 -17.30 11.67
CA LEU A 143 -12.64 -15.96 11.33
C LEU A 143 -11.81 -15.32 10.22
N LEU A 144 -12.49 -14.63 9.30
CA LEU A 144 -11.92 -13.69 8.35
C LEU A 144 -12.41 -12.29 8.66
N PHE A 145 -11.51 -11.33 8.60
CA PHE A 145 -11.73 -9.90 8.80
C PHE A 145 -11.58 -9.22 7.45
N LEU A 146 -12.56 -8.40 7.07
CA LEU A 146 -12.62 -7.71 5.79
C LEU A 146 -12.84 -6.22 6.06
N SER A 147 -11.84 -5.42 5.68
CA SER A 147 -11.92 -3.96 5.70
C SER A 147 -13.01 -3.45 4.76
N THR A 148 -13.74 -2.41 5.13
CA THR A 148 -14.64 -1.66 4.25
C THR A 148 -14.27 -0.20 4.37
N ASP A 149 -13.58 0.27 3.35
CA ASP A 149 -13.18 1.66 3.18
C ASP A 149 -14.04 2.28 2.10
N SER A 150 -15.35 2.26 2.27
CA SER A 150 -16.25 3.05 1.44
C SER A 150 -17.57 3.18 2.14
N SER A 151 -18.10 4.40 2.14
CA SER A 151 -19.40 4.69 2.71
C SER A 151 -20.51 3.95 1.95
N ARG A 152 -21.26 3.11 2.68
CA ARG A 152 -22.33 2.23 2.19
C ARG A 152 -23.69 2.59 2.77
N SER A 153 -24.77 2.15 2.12
CA SER A 153 -26.15 2.31 2.62
C SER A 153 -26.43 1.59 3.93
N ASP A 154 -25.72 0.49 4.20
CA ASP A 154 -25.85 -0.37 5.37
C ASP A 154 -24.64 -1.33 5.43
N ASN A 155 -24.58 -2.17 6.47
CA ASN A 155 -23.47 -3.10 6.69
C ASN A 155 -23.52 -4.38 5.84
N SER A 156 -24.58 -4.62 5.06
CA SER A 156 -24.71 -5.85 4.29
C SER A 156 -23.77 -5.87 3.07
N CYS A 157 -23.50 -7.07 2.56
CA CYS A 157 -22.80 -7.24 1.28
C CYS A 157 -23.66 -6.90 0.06
N ALA A 158 -24.95 -6.63 0.25
CA ALA A 158 -25.86 -6.15 -0.79
C ALA A 158 -26.05 -4.62 -0.77
N SER A 159 -25.35 -3.93 0.14
CA SER A 159 -25.39 -2.48 0.26
C SER A 159 -24.98 -1.78 -1.04
N THR A 160 -25.41 -0.54 -1.21
CA THR A 160 -25.01 0.33 -2.33
C THR A 160 -24.13 1.47 -1.84
N THR A 161 -23.36 2.08 -2.74
CA THR A 161 -22.57 3.28 -2.40
C THR A 161 -23.49 4.40 -1.92
N GLN A 162 -23.11 5.05 -0.83
CA GLN A 162 -23.82 6.22 -0.26
C GLN A 162 -22.79 7.29 0.12
N PRO A 163 -23.08 8.60 -0.02
CA PRO A 163 -22.11 9.64 0.32
C PRO A 163 -21.72 9.63 1.80
N ALA A 164 -20.42 9.74 2.11
CA ALA A 164 -19.92 9.83 3.49
C ALA A 164 -20.42 11.06 4.27
N THR A 165 -21.05 12.03 3.60
CA THR A 165 -21.74 13.17 4.25
C THR A 165 -23.11 12.78 4.83
N GLU A 166 -23.64 11.60 4.50
CA GLU A 166 -24.91 11.11 5.03
C GLU A 166 -24.69 10.36 6.35
N LYS A 167 -25.33 10.83 7.43
CA LYS A 167 -25.14 10.26 8.78
C LYS A 167 -25.56 8.80 8.92
N SER A 168 -26.45 8.32 8.06
CA SER A 168 -26.90 6.92 8.06
C SER A 168 -25.96 5.98 7.32
N SER A 169 -24.93 6.51 6.66
CA SER A 169 -23.98 5.67 5.94
C SER A 169 -23.13 4.84 6.89
N TRP A 170 -22.70 3.70 6.39
CA TRP A 170 -21.94 2.72 7.15
C TRP A 170 -20.61 2.41 6.47
N GLU A 171 -19.54 2.34 7.26
CA GLU A 171 -18.22 1.87 6.88
C GLU A 171 -17.52 1.27 8.12
N GLY A 172 -16.49 0.45 7.92
CA GLY A 172 -15.76 -0.19 9.02
C GLY A 172 -15.32 -1.60 8.71
N MET A 173 -15.54 -2.53 9.64
CA MET A 173 -15.02 -3.90 9.56
C MET A 173 -16.15 -4.92 9.42
N LYS A 174 -16.01 -5.87 8.50
CA LYS A 174 -16.90 -7.04 8.38
C LYS A 174 -16.17 -8.30 8.83
N ILE A 175 -16.88 -9.22 9.46
CA ILE A 175 -16.33 -10.47 9.99
C ILE A 175 -17.12 -11.64 9.42
N PHE A 176 -16.39 -12.63 8.92
CA PHE A 176 -16.93 -13.85 8.34
C PHE A 176 -16.43 -15.07 9.12
N ASP A 177 -17.31 -16.04 9.35
CA ASP A 177 -16.94 -17.41 9.72
C ASP A 177 -16.49 -18.13 8.44
N ILE A 178 -15.28 -18.65 8.47
CA ILE A 178 -14.62 -19.40 7.39
C ILE A 178 -14.30 -20.84 7.83
N SER A 179 -15.00 -21.41 8.81
CA SER A 179 -14.84 -22.83 9.19
C SER A 179 -15.05 -23.78 7.99
N ASP A 180 -15.96 -23.42 7.09
CA ASP A 180 -16.07 -23.98 5.75
C ASP A 180 -15.58 -22.97 4.71
N LYS A 181 -14.39 -23.23 4.14
CA LYS A 181 -13.74 -22.34 3.16
C LYS A 181 -14.54 -22.18 1.85
N ALA A 182 -15.40 -23.15 1.52
CA ALA A 182 -16.25 -23.09 0.35
C ALA A 182 -17.53 -22.28 0.60
N ASN A 183 -17.92 -22.07 1.85
CA ASN A 183 -19.13 -21.35 2.23
C ASN A 183 -18.87 -20.35 3.38
N PRO A 184 -18.06 -19.29 3.17
CA PRO A 184 -17.90 -18.23 4.17
C PRO A 184 -19.24 -17.62 4.57
N LYS A 185 -19.44 -17.38 5.87
CA LYS A 185 -20.69 -16.84 6.42
C LYS A 185 -20.44 -15.51 7.10
N TYR A 186 -21.19 -14.49 6.70
CA TYR A 186 -21.17 -13.20 7.39
C TYR A 186 -21.69 -13.35 8.83
N VAL A 187 -20.93 -12.93 9.84
CA VAL A 187 -21.30 -13.10 11.26
C VAL A 187 -21.39 -11.80 12.05
N ALA A 188 -20.61 -10.78 11.69
CA ALA A 188 -20.62 -9.50 12.39
C ALA A 188 -20.15 -8.35 11.50
N ALA A 189 -20.51 -7.13 11.91
CA ALA A 189 -19.91 -5.91 11.43
C ALA A 189 -19.68 -4.96 12.60
N VAL A 190 -18.63 -4.16 12.49
CA VAL A 190 -18.30 -3.10 13.43
C VAL A 190 -18.11 -1.83 12.64
N GLU A 191 -18.96 -0.85 12.93
CA GLU A 191 -18.82 0.50 12.38
C GLU A 191 -17.65 1.23 13.06
N THR A 192 -16.90 1.99 12.27
CA THR A 192 -15.82 2.87 12.74
C THR A 192 -16.04 4.27 12.20
N ALA A 193 -15.48 5.29 12.88
CA ALA A 193 -15.75 6.69 12.54
C ALA A 193 -15.26 7.11 11.14
N CYS A 194 -14.20 6.48 10.65
CA CYS A 194 -13.52 6.79 9.39
C CYS A 194 -13.34 5.54 8.52
N GLY A 195 -14.27 4.58 8.61
CA GLY A 195 -14.15 3.32 7.88
C GLY A 195 -12.94 2.48 8.31
N SER A 196 -12.60 1.51 7.49
CA SER A 196 -11.39 0.71 7.65
C SER A 196 -10.70 0.62 6.31
N HIS A 197 -9.61 1.38 6.15
CA HIS A 197 -8.72 1.28 5.00
C HIS A 197 -7.99 -0.06 5.08
N THR A 198 -7.02 -0.17 5.98
CA THR A 198 -6.40 -1.47 6.28
C THR A 198 -6.64 -1.87 7.73
N HIS A 199 -6.16 -3.05 8.09
CA HIS A 199 -6.22 -3.51 9.46
C HIS A 199 -5.09 -4.46 9.80
N SER A 200 -4.79 -4.55 11.09
CA SER A 200 -3.79 -5.44 11.65
C SER A 200 -4.38 -6.21 12.83
N LEU A 201 -4.17 -7.53 12.89
CA LEU A 201 -4.66 -8.35 14.00
C LEU A 201 -3.63 -8.37 15.13
N VAL A 202 -4.05 -8.14 16.36
CA VAL A 202 -3.29 -8.41 17.59
C VAL A 202 -3.97 -9.60 18.28
N PRO A 203 -3.62 -10.84 17.90
CA PRO A 203 -4.30 -12.04 18.36
C PRO A 203 -3.98 -12.34 19.83
N GLU A 204 -5.02 -12.55 20.62
CA GLU A 204 -4.95 -12.99 22.01
C GLU A 204 -5.64 -14.35 22.19
N ARG A 205 -5.46 -14.96 23.37
CA ARG A 205 -6.03 -16.30 23.63
C ARG A 205 -7.55 -16.34 23.51
N LYS A 206 -8.25 -15.35 24.09
CA LYS A 206 -9.73 -15.30 24.14
C LYS A 206 -10.34 -14.38 23.08
N ASN A 207 -9.59 -13.38 22.65
CA ASN A 207 -10.05 -12.33 21.76
C ASN A 207 -9.05 -12.16 20.62
N VAL A 208 -9.49 -11.56 19.54
CA VAL A 208 -8.61 -10.95 18.55
C VAL A 208 -8.85 -9.44 18.66
N TYR A 209 -7.80 -8.69 18.94
CA TYR A 209 -7.86 -7.24 18.80
C TYR A 209 -7.53 -6.89 17.35
N VAL A 210 -8.16 -5.84 16.83
CA VAL A 210 -7.93 -5.36 15.47
C VAL A 210 -7.60 -3.88 15.55
N TYR A 211 -6.45 -3.51 15.02
CA TYR A 211 -6.07 -2.12 14.81
C TYR A 211 -6.52 -1.74 13.42
N VAL A 212 -7.50 -0.84 13.38
CA VAL A 212 -8.05 -0.32 12.13
C VAL A 212 -7.27 0.92 11.75
N SER A 213 -6.62 0.84 10.60
CA SER A 213 -5.95 1.96 9.96
C SER A 213 -6.94 2.68 9.05
N SER A 214 -7.12 3.97 9.26
CA SER A 214 -7.95 4.83 8.42
C SER A 214 -7.50 6.27 8.52
N TYR A 215 -7.90 7.07 7.53
CA TYR A 215 -7.48 8.45 7.35
C TYR A 215 -8.51 9.21 6.50
N SER A 216 -8.16 10.40 5.99
CA SER A 216 -9.05 11.29 5.21
C SER A 216 -10.22 11.91 5.99
N PRO A 217 -10.01 12.45 7.21
CA PRO A 217 -11.06 13.18 7.90
C PRO A 217 -11.49 14.44 7.16
N SER A 218 -12.78 14.78 7.26
CA SER A 218 -13.34 16.01 6.70
C SER A 218 -14.32 16.66 7.66
N ALA A 219 -14.25 17.98 7.76
CA ALA A 219 -15.22 18.76 8.54
C ALA A 219 -16.66 18.61 8.01
N THR A 220 -16.85 18.12 6.78
CA THR A 220 -18.16 17.87 6.18
C THR A 220 -18.74 16.50 6.53
N PHE A 221 -17.93 15.56 7.03
CA PHE A 221 -18.38 14.21 7.34
C PHE A 221 -18.95 14.15 8.76
N PRO A 222 -20.15 13.58 8.99
CA PRO A 222 -20.77 13.58 10.30
C PRO A 222 -20.06 12.68 11.33
N ASP A 223 -19.22 11.75 10.86
CA ASP A 223 -18.47 10.80 11.69
C ASP A 223 -16.96 11.09 11.70
N CYS A 224 -16.32 11.04 10.53
CA CYS A 224 -14.87 11.21 10.38
C CYS A 224 -14.41 12.69 10.40
N GLN A 225 -14.44 13.31 11.58
CA GLN A 225 -14.06 14.71 11.77
C GLN A 225 -12.56 14.90 12.07
N PRO A 226 -11.92 15.99 11.61
CA PRO A 226 -10.53 16.31 11.91
C PRO A 226 -10.34 16.91 13.32
N PRO A 227 -9.18 16.69 13.98
CA PRO A 227 -8.13 15.75 13.58
C PRO A 227 -8.55 14.31 13.86
N HIS A 228 -8.14 13.35 13.03
CA HIS A 228 -8.39 11.93 13.28
C HIS A 228 -7.24 11.33 14.11
N ASP A 229 -5.99 11.39 13.63
CA ASP A 229 -4.73 11.23 14.38
C ASP A 229 -4.56 9.96 15.23
N GLY A 230 -5.46 9.00 15.06
CA GLY A 230 -5.56 7.82 15.89
C GLY A 230 -5.97 6.60 15.10
N ILE A 231 -6.32 5.55 15.82
CA ILE A 231 -6.79 4.28 15.27
C ILE A 231 -8.00 3.79 16.05
N SER A 232 -8.91 3.09 15.37
CA SER A 232 -9.96 2.36 16.08
C SER A 232 -9.40 1.02 16.55
N VAL A 233 -9.60 0.68 17.82
CA VAL A 233 -9.27 -0.65 18.37
C VAL A 233 -10.55 -1.43 18.54
N ILE A 234 -10.71 -2.48 17.74
CA ILE A 234 -11.85 -3.40 17.81
C ILE A 234 -11.44 -4.61 18.64
N LYS A 235 -12.33 -5.07 19.53
CA LYS A 235 -12.17 -6.34 20.24
C LYS A 235 -13.17 -7.36 19.71
N VAL A 236 -12.68 -8.51 19.28
CA VAL A 236 -13.50 -9.60 18.73
C VAL A 236 -13.37 -10.85 19.61
N PRO A 237 -14.39 -11.20 20.40
CA PRO A 237 -14.38 -12.44 21.16
C PRO A 237 -14.42 -13.67 20.23
N ARG A 238 -13.43 -14.57 20.34
CA ARG A 238 -13.30 -15.71 19.40
C ARG A 238 -14.51 -16.65 19.39
N GLN A 239 -15.20 -16.78 20.53
CA GLN A 239 -16.38 -17.66 20.68
C GLN A 239 -17.71 -16.91 20.55
N ALA A 240 -17.68 -15.60 20.35
CA ALA A 240 -18.84 -14.75 20.23
C ALA A 240 -18.51 -13.54 19.32
N PRO A 241 -18.14 -13.78 18.05
CA PRO A 241 -17.72 -12.72 17.13
C PRO A 241 -18.83 -11.67 16.88
N GLU A 242 -20.10 -12.02 17.09
CA GLU A 242 -21.23 -11.10 17.01
C GLU A 242 -21.21 -9.99 18.07
N LYS A 243 -20.35 -10.12 19.09
CA LYS A 243 -20.13 -9.11 20.13
C LYS A 243 -18.92 -8.22 19.85
N ALA A 244 -18.36 -8.29 18.64
CA ALA A 244 -17.30 -7.41 18.21
C ALA A 244 -17.71 -5.94 18.36
N ALA A 245 -16.82 -5.12 18.90
CA ALA A 245 -17.07 -3.70 19.10
C ALA A 245 -15.76 -2.91 19.13
N VAL A 246 -15.83 -1.63 18.77
CA VAL A 246 -14.78 -0.65 19.07
C VAL A 246 -14.70 -0.51 20.59
N VAL A 247 -13.54 -0.80 21.17
CA VAL A 247 -13.29 -0.70 22.62
C VAL A 247 -12.46 0.52 22.98
N ASN A 248 -11.70 1.07 22.03
CA ASN A 248 -10.94 2.29 22.24
C ASN A 248 -10.65 3.01 20.92
N PHE A 249 -10.28 4.29 21.04
CA PHE A 249 -9.72 5.10 19.96
C PHE A 249 -8.46 5.83 20.48
N PRO A 250 -7.28 5.18 20.45
CA PRO A 250 -6.03 5.80 20.85
C PRO A 250 -5.59 6.88 19.85
N VAL A 251 -5.33 8.10 20.36
CA VAL A 251 -4.70 9.18 19.59
C VAL A 251 -3.19 8.94 19.56
N LEU A 252 -2.65 8.63 18.39
CA LEU A 252 -1.24 8.34 18.18
C LEU A 252 -0.40 9.61 18.01
N PHE A 253 -1.02 10.69 17.53
CA PHE A 253 -0.39 11.98 17.29
C PHE A 253 -1.09 13.10 18.06
N PRO A 254 -0.91 13.19 19.40
CA PRO A 254 -1.57 14.23 20.17
C PRO A 254 -1.10 15.63 19.75
N GLY A 255 -2.05 16.51 19.48
CA GLY A 255 -1.82 17.91 19.11
C GLY A 255 -3.09 18.74 19.20
N GLU A 256 -2.97 20.05 19.02
CA GLU A 256 -4.10 20.99 19.11
C GLU A 256 -4.64 21.36 17.73
N GLY A 257 -5.95 21.65 17.66
CA GLY A 257 -6.61 22.12 16.44
C GLY A 257 -6.88 21.03 15.40
N PRO A 258 -7.40 21.41 14.21
CA PRO A 258 -7.80 20.47 13.16
C PRO A 258 -6.62 19.80 12.44
N ASP A 259 -5.39 20.27 12.70
CA ASP A 259 -4.17 19.72 12.12
C ASP A 259 -3.51 18.65 12.98
N GLY A 260 -3.89 18.57 14.26
CA GLY A 260 -3.43 17.50 15.11
C GLY A 260 -1.94 17.58 15.46
N GLY A 261 -1.35 16.45 15.87
CA GLY A 261 0.06 16.37 16.27
C GLY A 261 1.00 15.84 15.18
N GLY A 262 0.41 15.37 14.08
CA GLY A 262 1.10 14.71 12.97
C GLY A 262 1.94 15.66 12.11
N ASN A 263 2.57 15.13 11.05
CA ASN A 263 3.25 15.93 10.05
C ASN A 263 2.21 16.84 9.38
N PRO A 264 2.39 18.17 9.35
CA PRO A 264 1.40 19.07 8.77
C PRO A 264 1.31 18.97 7.24
N GLY A 265 2.29 18.34 6.58
CA GLY A 265 2.38 18.30 5.12
C GLY A 265 2.55 19.71 4.52
N SER A 266 2.05 19.90 3.30
CA SER A 266 2.13 21.19 2.60
C SER A 266 1.26 22.28 3.26
N PRO A 267 1.71 23.56 3.27
CA PRO A 267 2.92 24.10 2.64
C PRO A 267 4.19 23.98 3.50
N THR A 268 4.10 23.51 4.74
CA THR A 268 5.25 23.42 5.67
C THR A 268 6.30 22.43 5.19
N ASN A 269 5.87 21.26 4.74
CA ASN A 269 6.69 20.21 4.13
C ASN A 269 6.15 19.92 2.72
N PRO A 270 6.54 20.70 1.70
CA PRO A 270 6.06 20.53 0.33
C PRO A 270 6.36 19.13 -0.22
N GLY A 271 5.35 18.49 -0.81
CA GLY A 271 5.48 17.15 -1.38
C GLY A 271 5.31 15.99 -0.38
N VAL A 272 5.08 16.29 0.90
CA VAL A 272 4.76 15.30 1.94
C VAL A 272 3.29 15.37 2.29
N SER A 273 2.65 14.21 2.46
CA SER A 273 1.27 14.13 2.92
C SER A 273 1.12 14.51 4.39
N LYS A 274 0.05 15.26 4.69
CA LYS A 274 -0.33 15.57 6.07
C LYS A 274 -0.67 14.27 6.78
N THR A 275 -0.17 14.04 7.98
CA THR A 275 -0.58 12.90 8.81
C THR A 275 -1.98 13.13 9.35
N THR A 276 -2.88 12.19 9.10
CA THR A 276 -4.26 12.21 9.63
C THR A 276 -4.69 10.87 10.20
N GLY A 277 -3.78 9.92 10.29
CA GLY A 277 -4.03 8.53 10.64
C GLY A 277 -2.91 7.65 10.11
N CYS A 278 -2.89 6.39 10.52
CA CYS A 278 -1.99 5.41 9.94
C CYS A 278 -2.58 4.80 8.67
N HIS A 279 -1.75 4.60 7.64
CA HIS A 279 -2.14 3.89 6.43
C HIS A 279 -2.05 2.38 6.67
N ASP A 280 -0.85 1.88 6.99
CA ASP A 280 -0.66 0.52 7.49
C ASP A 280 0.03 0.50 8.85
N ILE A 281 -0.35 -0.52 9.62
CA ILE A 281 0.31 -0.88 10.86
C ILE A 281 0.73 -2.32 10.73
N THR A 282 1.99 -2.59 11.04
CA THR A 282 2.50 -3.94 11.22
C THR A 282 2.76 -4.19 12.69
N VAL A 283 2.16 -5.25 13.21
CA VAL A 283 2.32 -5.70 14.59
C VAL A 283 3.22 -6.93 14.66
N LEU A 284 4.01 -7.00 15.72
CA LEU A 284 4.84 -8.15 16.07
C LEU A 284 4.47 -8.59 17.50
N PRO A 285 3.41 -9.41 17.64
CA PRO A 285 2.87 -9.77 18.95
C PRO A 285 3.90 -10.44 19.87
N SER A 286 4.84 -11.22 19.33
CA SER A 286 5.89 -11.89 20.13
C SER A 286 6.90 -10.94 20.79
N LYS A 287 6.82 -9.64 20.50
CA LYS A 287 7.69 -8.59 21.06
C LYS A 287 6.90 -7.44 21.71
N ASP A 288 5.58 -7.52 21.73
CA ASP A 288 4.71 -6.43 22.17
C ASP A 288 5.01 -5.10 21.45
N LEU A 289 5.34 -5.17 20.15
CA LEU A 289 5.69 -4.02 19.32
C LEU A 289 4.81 -3.92 18.08
N ALA A 290 4.64 -2.69 17.61
CA ALA A 290 4.08 -2.36 16.32
C ALA A 290 4.82 -1.19 15.67
N ALA A 291 4.82 -1.16 14.35
CA ALA A 291 5.31 -0.05 13.54
C ALA A 291 4.17 0.44 12.65
N GLY A 292 3.94 1.75 12.66
CA GLY A 292 2.90 2.40 11.88
C GLY A 292 3.51 3.31 10.82
N ALA A 293 3.09 3.16 9.57
CA ALA A 293 3.36 4.09 8.50
C ALA A 293 2.12 4.96 8.32
N CYS A 294 2.26 6.24 8.66
CA CYS A 294 1.12 7.11 8.94
C CYS A 294 1.10 8.35 8.06
N MET A 295 1.19 8.10 6.75
CA MET A 295 1.17 9.08 5.66
C MET A 295 2.33 10.07 5.70
N GLY A 296 2.48 10.90 6.73
CA GLY A 296 3.60 11.83 6.87
C GLY A 296 4.62 11.46 7.94
N ASP A 297 4.38 10.37 8.67
CA ASP A 297 5.17 9.94 9.81
C ASP A 297 5.38 8.42 9.85
N GLY A 298 6.57 7.99 10.28
CA GLY A 298 6.81 6.62 10.71
C GLY A 298 6.85 6.55 12.24
N ILE A 299 6.14 5.60 12.85
CA ILE A 299 6.12 5.43 14.31
C ILE A 299 6.48 4.01 14.73
N LEU A 300 7.08 3.91 15.91
CA LEU A 300 7.24 2.67 16.66
C LEU A 300 6.40 2.79 17.93
N PHE A 301 5.61 1.78 18.27
CA PHE A 301 4.74 1.80 19.44
C PHE A 301 4.61 0.45 20.14
N SER A 302 4.32 0.49 21.45
CA SER A 302 4.07 -0.70 22.28
C SER A 302 2.63 -1.15 22.10
N ILE A 303 2.43 -2.47 22.12
CA ILE A 303 1.12 -3.14 22.11
C ILE A 303 0.96 -4.11 23.29
N GLU A 304 1.76 -3.95 24.35
CA GLU A 304 1.70 -4.76 25.57
C GLU A 304 0.30 -4.76 26.20
N ASP A 305 -0.40 -3.63 26.11
CA ASP A 305 -1.85 -3.56 26.27
C ASP A 305 -2.49 -3.31 24.90
N PRO A 306 -3.08 -4.34 24.27
CA PRO A 306 -3.70 -4.19 22.96
C PRO A 306 -4.81 -3.13 22.94
N GLU A 307 -5.51 -2.87 24.05
CA GLU A 307 -6.55 -1.83 24.11
C GLU A 307 -5.97 -0.42 24.21
N HIS A 308 -4.72 -0.27 24.65
CA HIS A 308 -4.07 1.02 24.90
C HIS A 308 -2.63 1.07 24.34
N PRO A 309 -2.46 0.97 23.00
CA PRO A 309 -1.15 1.10 22.38
C PRO A 309 -0.51 2.46 22.69
N LYS A 310 0.83 2.46 22.79
CA LYS A 310 1.59 3.65 23.22
C LYS A 310 2.77 3.91 22.30
N VAL A 311 2.78 5.08 21.65
CA VAL A 311 3.90 5.53 20.80
C VAL A 311 5.20 5.64 21.61
N ILE A 312 6.26 5.01 21.10
CA ILE A 312 7.60 4.97 21.68
C ILE A 312 8.53 5.96 20.96
N ASP A 313 8.51 5.93 19.64
CA ASP A 313 9.33 6.81 18.81
C ASP A 313 8.64 7.17 17.51
N ARG A 314 9.09 8.28 16.92
CA ARG A 314 8.53 8.85 15.70
C ARG A 314 9.65 9.42 14.84
N VAL A 315 9.58 9.19 13.54
CA VAL A 315 10.50 9.71 12.53
C VAL A 315 9.73 10.35 11.39
N GLN A 316 10.40 11.30 10.73
CA GLN A 316 9.94 11.94 9.51
C GLN A 316 11.09 11.96 8.50
N ASP A 317 10.73 11.97 7.24
CA ASP A 317 11.62 12.23 6.13
C ASP A 317 10.88 13.15 5.19
N ASN A 318 11.14 14.45 5.32
CA ASN A 318 10.46 15.49 4.54
C ASN A 318 11.19 15.81 3.23
N VAL A 319 12.15 14.97 2.83
CA VAL A 319 12.96 15.15 1.62
C VAL A 319 12.65 14.06 0.62
N ASN A 320 12.69 12.80 1.06
CA ASN A 320 12.59 11.66 0.16
C ASN A 320 11.26 10.93 0.24
N PHE A 321 10.58 10.95 1.40
CA PHE A 321 9.27 10.34 1.56
C PHE A 321 8.16 11.33 1.22
N ALA A 322 7.15 10.86 0.49
CA ALA A 322 5.93 11.60 0.24
C ALA A 322 4.74 11.02 1.01
N PHE A 323 4.63 9.70 1.06
CA PHE A 323 3.53 8.97 1.67
C PHE A 323 4.02 7.70 2.37
N TRP A 324 4.18 7.77 3.70
CA TRP A 324 4.50 6.64 4.56
C TRP A 324 3.36 5.62 4.51
N HIS A 325 3.60 4.53 3.77
CA HIS A 325 2.56 3.59 3.36
C HIS A 325 2.51 2.34 4.24
N SER A 326 3.61 1.58 4.32
CA SER A 326 3.69 0.35 5.10
C SER A 326 4.97 0.22 5.93
N ALA A 327 4.97 -0.73 6.85
CA ALA A 327 6.11 -1.03 7.73
C ALA A 327 6.33 -2.54 7.81
N THR A 328 7.58 -2.98 7.95
CA THR A 328 7.92 -4.40 8.14
C THR A 328 9.10 -4.54 9.08
N PHE A 329 8.93 -5.24 10.20
CA PHE A 329 10.08 -5.59 11.06
C PHE A 329 10.92 -6.65 10.37
N ASN A 330 12.21 -6.69 10.67
CA ASN A 330 13.00 -7.88 10.42
C ASN A 330 12.75 -8.97 11.49
N GLN A 331 13.30 -10.16 11.27
CA GLN A 331 13.08 -11.33 12.13
C GLN A 331 13.48 -11.12 13.60
N LYS A 332 14.47 -10.25 13.87
CA LYS A 332 14.97 -10.00 15.22
C LYS A 332 14.28 -8.84 15.93
N ALA A 333 13.40 -8.12 15.24
CA ALA A 333 12.85 -6.84 15.69
C ALA A 333 13.94 -5.83 16.11
N ASP A 334 15.05 -5.83 15.39
CA ASP A 334 16.13 -4.83 15.53
C ASP A 334 16.21 -3.90 14.31
N LYS A 335 15.31 -4.05 13.34
CA LYS A 335 15.13 -3.17 12.18
C LYS A 335 13.65 -3.04 11.79
N VAL A 336 13.31 -1.92 11.17
CA VAL A 336 12.05 -1.69 10.46
C VAL A 336 12.36 -1.16 9.06
N VAL A 337 11.67 -1.70 8.08
CA VAL A 337 11.58 -1.13 6.73
C VAL A 337 10.27 -0.38 6.64
N PHE A 338 10.31 0.92 6.30
CA PHE A 338 9.12 1.71 5.96
C PHE A 338 9.09 1.94 4.46
N THR A 339 7.91 1.92 3.85
CA THR A 339 7.75 2.09 2.39
C THR A 339 7.16 3.46 2.05
N ASP A 340 7.62 4.07 0.98
CA ASP A 340 7.08 5.33 0.44
C ASP A 340 6.26 5.08 -0.83
N GLU A 341 4.94 5.33 -0.75
CA GLU A 341 4.03 5.23 -1.88
C GLU A 341 3.98 6.55 -2.67
N LEU A 342 5.14 7.00 -3.13
CA LEU A 342 5.28 8.24 -3.89
C LEU A 342 4.35 8.24 -5.10
N GLY A 343 3.63 9.35 -5.29
CA GLY A 343 2.66 9.48 -6.38
C GLY A 343 1.35 8.72 -6.15
N GLY A 344 1.10 8.26 -4.91
CA GLY A 344 -0.18 7.71 -4.49
C GLY A 344 -0.57 6.43 -5.22
N GLY A 345 0.42 5.64 -5.62
CA GLY A 345 0.20 4.41 -6.35
C GLY A 345 -0.16 4.58 -7.83
N GLY A 346 -0.51 5.79 -8.28
CA GLY A 346 -0.94 6.05 -9.66
C GLY A 346 0.16 6.55 -10.60
N ALA A 347 1.20 7.19 -10.08
CA ALA A 347 2.21 7.86 -10.89
C ALA A 347 3.38 6.94 -11.30
N ALA A 348 4.05 7.30 -12.39
CA ALA A 348 5.30 6.68 -12.80
C ALA A 348 6.48 7.27 -12.01
N THR A 349 6.97 6.51 -11.02
CA THR A 349 8.04 6.99 -10.11
C THR A 349 9.31 6.14 -10.13
N CYS A 350 9.34 5.04 -10.89
CA CYS A 350 10.53 4.22 -11.07
C CYS A 350 11.28 4.63 -12.35
N ASN A 351 11.70 5.89 -12.43
CA ASN A 351 12.42 6.45 -13.57
C ASN A 351 13.61 7.31 -13.12
N GLU A 352 14.48 7.67 -14.06
CA GLU A 352 15.70 8.44 -13.80
C GLU A 352 15.40 9.78 -13.13
N ALA A 353 14.31 10.45 -13.50
CA ALA A 353 13.91 11.76 -12.97
C ALA A 353 13.58 11.70 -11.47
N THR A 354 12.98 10.60 -11.01
CA THR A 354 12.67 10.39 -9.58
C THR A 354 13.92 10.00 -8.79
N GLY A 355 14.80 9.22 -9.42
CA GLY A 355 16.03 8.74 -8.80
C GLY A 355 15.80 7.62 -7.76
N PRO A 356 16.89 7.20 -7.10
CA PRO A 356 16.91 6.00 -6.26
C PRO A 356 16.38 6.19 -4.84
N ASP A 357 16.33 7.44 -4.35
CA ASP A 357 16.02 7.71 -2.93
C ASP A 357 14.56 8.10 -2.69
N ARG A 358 13.89 8.74 -3.66
CA ARG A 358 12.49 9.16 -3.54
C ARG A 358 11.55 8.02 -3.92
N GLY A 359 10.45 7.79 -3.19
CA GLY A 359 9.58 6.63 -3.46
C GLY A 359 10.27 5.30 -3.18
N ALA A 360 11.25 5.30 -2.29
CA ALA A 360 12.04 4.14 -1.90
C ALA A 360 11.61 3.63 -0.52
N ASP A 361 12.01 2.41 -0.19
CA ASP A 361 11.96 1.94 1.18
C ASP A 361 13.03 2.63 2.03
N GLY A 362 12.68 3.05 3.23
CA GLY A 362 13.60 3.56 4.25
C GLY A 362 13.90 2.47 5.28
N ILE A 363 15.17 2.15 5.48
CA ILE A 363 15.61 1.12 6.43
C ILE A 363 16.11 1.79 7.70
N TYR A 364 15.50 1.43 8.83
CA TYR A 364 15.81 1.95 10.16
C TYR A 364 16.25 0.82 11.07
N ASP A 365 17.36 1.01 11.78
CA ASP A 365 17.69 0.16 12.92
C ASP A 365 16.89 0.60 14.15
N ILE A 366 16.47 -0.35 14.97
CA ILE A 366 15.88 -0.10 16.29
C ILE A 366 16.97 -0.22 17.35
N VAL A 367 17.37 0.91 17.93
CA VAL A 367 18.37 0.95 19.01
C VAL A 367 17.71 1.24 20.35
N GLY A 368 18.34 0.87 21.46
CA GLY A 368 17.75 1.04 22.79
C GLY A 368 16.83 -0.12 23.20
N ARG A 369 16.05 0.06 24.27
CA ARG A 369 15.19 -0.98 24.87
C ARG A 369 13.95 -0.37 25.51
N GLY A 370 12.87 -1.15 25.59
CA GLY A 370 11.60 -0.71 26.18
C GLY A 370 11.08 0.55 25.50
N ASP A 371 10.68 1.53 26.32
CA ASP A 371 10.20 2.84 25.88
C ASP A 371 11.32 3.80 25.45
N HIS A 372 12.59 3.38 25.55
CA HIS A 372 13.75 4.16 25.08
C HIS A 372 14.26 3.67 23.72
N ARG A 373 13.48 2.83 23.02
CA ARG A 373 13.82 2.45 21.66
C ARG A 373 13.77 3.67 20.74
N LYS A 374 14.67 3.71 19.77
CA LYS A 374 14.77 4.76 18.75
C LYS A 374 14.95 4.17 17.37
N LEU A 375 14.29 4.76 16.39
CA LEU A 375 14.45 4.48 14.97
C LEU A 375 15.63 5.29 14.43
N VAL A 376 16.64 4.61 13.89
CA VAL A 376 17.85 5.23 13.33
C VAL A 376 17.95 4.88 11.86
N PHE A 377 17.75 5.88 11.01
CA PHE A 377 17.86 5.73 9.55
C PHE A 377 19.23 5.22 9.12
N ARG A 378 19.26 4.32 8.13
CA ARG A 378 20.49 3.71 7.60
C ARG A 378 20.69 3.90 6.12
N SER A 379 19.71 3.54 5.31
CA SER A 379 19.77 3.68 3.86
C SER A 379 18.39 3.52 3.23
N TYR A 380 18.33 3.81 1.93
CA TYR A 380 17.17 3.54 1.11
C TYR A 380 17.34 2.27 0.29
N TYR A 381 16.24 1.63 -0.07
CA TYR A 381 16.17 0.60 -1.08
C TYR A 381 15.08 0.92 -2.10
N LYS A 382 15.45 0.93 -3.38
CA LYS A 382 14.52 1.01 -4.50
C LYS A 382 14.91 -0.02 -5.54
N ILE A 383 13.94 -0.54 -6.28
CA ILE A 383 14.24 -1.47 -7.37
C ILE A 383 15.20 -0.80 -8.38
N PRO A 384 16.19 -1.54 -8.91
CA PRO A 384 17.17 -0.98 -9.82
C PRO A 384 16.66 -0.83 -11.26
N ARG A 385 15.46 -1.36 -11.55
CA ARG A 385 14.86 -1.36 -12.88
C ARG A 385 14.07 -0.07 -13.10
N HIS A 386 14.32 0.60 -14.21
CA HIS A 386 13.48 1.70 -14.66
C HIS A 386 12.25 1.16 -15.39
N GLN A 387 11.14 1.87 -15.27
CA GLN A 387 9.89 1.61 -15.96
C GLN A 387 9.52 2.80 -16.83
N ALA A 388 8.60 2.62 -17.78
CA ALA A 388 8.12 3.71 -18.60
C ALA A 388 7.28 4.72 -17.80
N ASP A 389 7.16 5.94 -18.32
CA ASP A 389 6.24 6.96 -17.78
C ASP A 389 4.75 6.58 -17.94
N THR A 390 4.48 5.48 -18.65
CA THR A 390 3.15 4.85 -18.78
C THR A 390 2.86 3.80 -17.69
N GLU A 391 3.79 3.59 -16.77
CA GLU A 391 3.70 2.55 -15.73
C GLU A 391 3.67 3.15 -14.34
N ASN A 392 2.61 2.88 -13.59
CA ASN A 392 2.59 3.22 -12.17
C ASN A 392 3.55 2.30 -11.40
N CYS A 393 4.45 2.88 -10.60
CA CYS A 393 5.46 2.10 -9.89
C CYS A 393 5.82 2.78 -8.59
N VAL A 394 5.61 2.07 -7.48
CA VAL A 394 5.79 2.54 -6.09
C VAL A 394 6.18 1.36 -5.21
N ALA A 395 6.86 1.60 -4.08
CA ALA A 395 7.07 0.56 -3.08
C ALA A 395 5.74 0.20 -2.39
N HIS A 396 5.40 -1.09 -2.33
CA HIS A 396 4.16 -1.54 -1.69
C HIS A 396 4.39 -2.79 -0.83
N ASN A 397 3.32 -3.47 -0.44
CA ASN A 397 3.36 -4.49 0.60
C ASN A 397 4.25 -5.70 0.26
N GLY A 398 4.99 -6.14 1.27
CA GLY A 398 5.90 -7.28 1.18
C GLY A 398 6.05 -8.03 2.50
N SER A 399 6.71 -9.18 2.45
CA SER A 399 6.91 -10.06 3.60
C SER A 399 8.33 -10.57 3.70
N LEU A 400 8.73 -10.98 4.90
CA LEU A 400 10.02 -11.62 5.10
C LEU A 400 10.06 -13.03 4.49
N ILE A 401 11.22 -13.39 3.94
CA ILE A 401 11.55 -14.79 3.67
C ILE A 401 12.29 -15.34 4.89
N PRO A 402 11.76 -16.34 5.61
CA PRO A 402 12.26 -16.74 6.93
C PRO A 402 13.55 -17.56 6.84
N VAL A 403 14.68 -16.87 6.76
CA VAL A 403 16.02 -17.46 6.77
C VAL A 403 16.74 -17.03 8.04
N LYS A 404 17.06 -17.99 8.90
CA LYS A 404 17.73 -17.72 10.18
C LYS A 404 19.04 -16.96 9.97
N GLY A 405 19.16 -15.80 10.61
CA GLY A 405 20.37 -14.95 10.54
C GLY A 405 20.49 -14.09 9.28
N LYS A 406 19.47 -14.07 8.43
CA LYS A 406 19.37 -13.21 7.25
C LYS A 406 18.07 -12.40 7.31
N ASP A 407 18.14 -11.19 6.78
CA ASP A 407 16.97 -10.35 6.59
C ASP A 407 16.73 -10.25 5.09
N LEU A 408 15.82 -11.09 4.60
CA LEU A 408 15.43 -11.19 3.20
C LEU A 408 13.94 -10.86 3.10
N MET A 409 13.55 -10.12 2.07
CA MET A 409 12.17 -9.71 1.84
C MET A 409 11.78 -10.00 0.39
N VAL A 410 10.52 -10.35 0.20
CA VAL A 410 9.82 -10.27 -1.09
C VAL A 410 8.79 -9.16 -0.98
N GLN A 411 8.66 -8.33 -2.02
CA GLN A 411 7.87 -7.11 -1.97
C GLN A 411 7.29 -6.76 -3.33
N ALA A 412 6.08 -6.22 -3.31
CA ALA A 412 5.41 -5.69 -4.48
C ALA A 412 5.84 -4.25 -4.80
N TRP A 413 5.90 -3.94 -6.09
CA TRP A 413 6.29 -2.65 -6.65
C TRP A 413 5.32 -2.16 -7.75
N TYR A 414 4.04 -2.54 -7.66
CA TYR A 414 3.01 -2.28 -8.68
C TYR A 414 3.46 -2.78 -10.06
N GLN A 415 3.44 -1.98 -11.13
CA GLN A 415 3.92 -2.43 -12.45
C GLN A 415 5.44 -2.68 -12.47
N GLY A 416 6.19 -2.18 -11.48
CA GLY A 416 7.58 -2.60 -11.23
C GLY A 416 7.72 -4.06 -10.75
N GLY A 417 6.58 -4.73 -10.52
CA GLY A 417 6.46 -6.16 -10.29
C GLY A 417 6.75 -6.59 -8.86
N VAL A 418 7.48 -7.67 -8.72
CA VAL A 418 7.91 -8.27 -7.46
C VAL A 418 9.43 -8.22 -7.38
N SER A 419 9.93 -7.67 -6.28
CA SER A 419 11.35 -7.71 -5.95
C SER A 419 11.61 -8.65 -4.79
N VAL A 420 12.69 -9.42 -4.87
CA VAL A 420 13.26 -10.16 -3.74
C VAL A 420 14.62 -9.54 -3.43
N TRP A 421 14.84 -9.14 -2.17
CA TRP A 421 16.01 -8.37 -1.79
C TRP A 421 16.56 -8.74 -0.41
N ASP A 422 17.86 -8.46 -0.20
CA ASP A 422 18.61 -8.73 1.03
C ASP A 422 18.94 -7.40 1.71
N PHE A 423 18.50 -7.24 2.97
CA PHE A 423 18.79 -6.08 3.82
C PHE A 423 19.42 -6.51 5.16
N THR A 424 20.07 -7.67 5.17
CA THR A 424 20.86 -8.15 6.30
C THR A 424 21.87 -7.10 6.75
N ASN A 425 22.45 -6.36 5.80
CA ASN A 425 23.18 -5.13 6.07
C ASN A 425 22.29 -3.92 5.78
N SER A 426 21.79 -3.25 6.83
CA SER A 426 20.88 -2.10 6.73
C SER A 426 21.45 -0.91 5.93
N ALA A 427 22.77 -0.87 5.68
CA ALA A 427 23.42 0.20 4.93
C ALA A 427 23.67 -0.15 3.45
N LYS A 428 23.43 -1.41 3.05
CA LYS A 428 23.72 -1.92 1.70
C LYS A 428 22.66 -2.94 1.26
N PRO A 429 21.39 -2.55 1.19
CA PRO A 429 20.35 -3.43 0.67
C PRO A 429 20.62 -3.74 -0.81
N LYS A 430 20.22 -4.93 -1.26
CA LYS A 430 20.45 -5.35 -2.64
C LYS A 430 19.36 -6.29 -3.13
N GLU A 431 18.90 -6.05 -4.34
CA GLU A 431 18.03 -6.99 -5.05
C GLU A 431 18.76 -8.29 -5.41
N ILE A 432 18.05 -9.41 -5.25
CA ILE A 432 18.56 -10.76 -5.46
C ILE A 432 17.75 -11.58 -6.46
N ALA A 433 16.50 -11.19 -6.71
CA ALA A 433 15.63 -11.76 -7.74
C ALA A 433 14.52 -10.76 -8.07
N TYR A 434 13.90 -10.90 -9.23
CA TYR A 434 12.72 -10.11 -9.59
C TYR A 434 11.80 -10.87 -10.54
N PHE A 435 10.55 -10.44 -10.58
CA PHE A 435 9.54 -10.77 -11.57
C PHE A 435 8.81 -9.49 -11.92
N GLU A 436 8.60 -9.21 -13.19
CA GLU A 436 7.78 -8.07 -13.61
C GLU A 436 7.00 -8.43 -14.86
N ARG A 437 5.98 -7.62 -15.12
CA ARG A 437 5.21 -7.66 -16.35
C ARG A 437 5.29 -6.26 -16.94
N GLY A 438 5.69 -6.16 -18.20
CA GLY A 438 5.79 -4.87 -18.88
C GLY A 438 4.45 -4.12 -18.91
N PRO A 439 4.46 -2.89 -19.46
CA PRO A 439 3.37 -1.94 -19.29
C PRO A 439 2.02 -2.50 -19.71
N LEU A 440 0.96 -2.15 -18.98
CA LEU A 440 -0.42 -2.45 -19.40
C LEU A 440 -0.81 -1.78 -20.73
N SER A 441 -0.18 -0.65 -21.05
CA SER A 441 -0.42 0.13 -22.25
C SER A 441 0.76 1.06 -22.51
N THR A 442 1.06 1.33 -23.79
CA THR A 442 2.02 2.38 -24.17
C THR A 442 1.37 3.74 -24.38
N ASP A 443 0.03 3.81 -24.36
CA ASP A 443 -0.71 5.04 -24.69
C ASP A 443 -1.44 5.65 -23.48
N THR A 444 -1.55 4.88 -22.39
CA THR A 444 -2.28 5.32 -21.20
C THR A 444 -1.61 4.85 -19.93
N LEU A 445 -1.47 5.76 -18.97
CA LEU A 445 -1.11 5.41 -17.60
C LEU A 445 -2.34 4.80 -16.91
N GLN A 446 -2.15 3.62 -16.32
CA GLN A 446 -3.19 2.83 -15.66
C GLN A 446 -2.62 2.21 -14.40
N VAL A 447 -3.43 2.14 -13.34
CA VAL A 447 -3.04 1.42 -12.11
C VAL A 447 -3.03 -0.08 -12.39
N GLY A 448 -1.89 -0.73 -12.12
CA GLY A 448 -1.71 -2.14 -12.35
C GLY A 448 -0.54 -2.74 -11.58
N GLY A 449 -0.25 -4.01 -11.88
CA GLY A 449 0.86 -4.75 -11.31
C GLY A 449 0.58 -5.31 -9.92
N SER A 450 1.60 -5.80 -9.24
CA SER A 450 1.46 -6.49 -7.94
C SER A 450 0.99 -5.54 -6.85
N TRP A 451 -0.19 -5.77 -6.24
CA TRP A 451 -0.62 -5.04 -5.04
C TRP A 451 0.21 -5.48 -3.83
N SER A 452 0.23 -6.78 -3.55
CA SER A 452 1.10 -7.38 -2.54
C SER A 452 1.80 -8.62 -3.08
N ALA A 453 2.94 -8.96 -2.48
CA ALA A 453 3.72 -10.13 -2.85
C ALA A 453 4.35 -10.78 -1.61
N TYR A 454 3.93 -11.99 -1.28
CA TYR A 454 4.25 -12.63 -0.01
C TYR A 454 4.83 -14.03 -0.15
N TYR A 455 5.81 -14.35 0.70
CA TYR A 455 6.35 -15.69 0.81
C TYR A 455 5.48 -16.52 1.75
N TYR A 456 5.00 -17.67 1.26
CA TYR A 456 4.26 -18.62 2.07
C TYR A 456 4.64 -20.05 1.69
N ASN A 457 5.17 -20.80 2.66
CA ASN A 457 5.45 -22.24 2.59
C ASN A 457 6.18 -22.71 1.30
N GLY A 458 7.15 -21.93 0.83
CA GLY A 458 8.04 -22.30 -0.29
C GLY A 458 7.76 -21.59 -1.61
N TYR A 459 6.70 -20.80 -1.69
CA TYR A 459 6.30 -20.05 -2.88
C TYR A 459 6.09 -18.59 -2.55
N ILE A 460 6.11 -17.75 -3.58
CA ILE A 460 5.71 -16.35 -3.50
C ILE A 460 4.35 -16.24 -4.19
N TYR A 461 3.40 -15.60 -3.52
CA TYR A 461 2.06 -15.35 -4.05
C TYR A 461 1.88 -13.85 -4.20
N SER A 462 1.38 -13.41 -5.35
CA SER A 462 1.10 -12.01 -5.60
C SER A 462 -0.33 -11.81 -6.08
N ASN A 463 -0.98 -10.77 -5.56
CA ASN A 463 -2.31 -10.37 -6.01
C ASN A 463 -2.15 -9.15 -6.94
N ASP A 464 -1.97 -9.40 -8.23
CA ASP A 464 -1.87 -8.34 -9.24
C ASP A 464 -3.21 -7.64 -9.40
N ILE A 465 -3.17 -6.30 -9.31
CA ILE A 465 -4.30 -5.38 -9.38
C ILE A 465 -5.19 -5.64 -10.59
N ALA A 466 -4.58 -5.91 -11.74
CA ALA A 466 -5.25 -6.03 -13.03
C ALA A 466 -5.26 -7.46 -13.57
N LYS A 467 -4.19 -8.22 -13.36
CA LYS A 467 -3.94 -9.53 -14.00
C LYS A 467 -4.33 -10.73 -13.15
N GLY A 468 -4.60 -10.55 -11.86
CA GLY A 468 -5.08 -11.63 -11.00
C GLY A 468 -4.02 -12.20 -10.06
N PHE A 469 -4.14 -13.48 -9.73
CA PHE A 469 -3.34 -14.12 -8.69
C PHE A 469 -2.16 -14.90 -9.28
N ASP A 470 -0.95 -14.40 -9.06
CA ASP A 470 0.29 -15.01 -9.53
C ASP A 470 0.91 -15.92 -8.45
N VAL A 471 1.47 -17.04 -8.88
CA VAL A 471 2.29 -17.94 -8.06
C VAL A 471 3.68 -18.04 -8.67
N LEU A 472 4.68 -17.64 -7.88
CA LEU A 472 6.08 -17.64 -8.26
C LEU A 472 6.86 -18.61 -7.38
N LYS A 473 7.89 -19.21 -7.97
CA LYS A 473 8.84 -20.06 -7.26
C LYS A 473 10.22 -19.45 -7.32
N LEU A 474 10.79 -19.20 -6.14
CA LEU A 474 12.15 -18.76 -5.97
C LEU A 474 13.08 -19.96 -5.79
N SER A 475 14.08 -20.08 -6.64
CA SER A 475 15.14 -21.10 -6.61
C SER A 475 16.48 -20.46 -6.35
N ASP A 476 16.74 -20.11 -5.08
CA ASP A 476 17.96 -19.44 -4.67
C ASP A 476 18.56 -20.07 -3.40
N ARG A 477 19.86 -20.37 -3.43
CA ARG A 477 20.55 -20.99 -2.28
C ARG A 477 20.49 -20.14 -1.02
N ARG A 478 20.34 -18.81 -1.16
CA ARG A 478 20.19 -17.88 -0.03
C ARG A 478 18.85 -18.09 0.70
N THR A 479 17.82 -18.58 0.00
CA THR A 479 16.46 -18.73 0.54
C THR A 479 16.05 -20.18 0.81
N ASP A 480 16.82 -21.17 0.36
CA ASP A 480 16.50 -22.61 0.51
C ASP A 480 16.11 -23.02 1.94
N ALA A 481 16.73 -22.43 2.96
CA ALA A 481 16.42 -22.73 4.36
C ALA A 481 14.99 -22.36 4.76
N ALA A 482 14.39 -21.35 4.13
CA ALA A 482 13.03 -20.90 4.39
C ALA A 482 11.97 -21.96 4.05
N ARG A 483 12.29 -22.91 3.16
CA ARG A 483 11.39 -24.02 2.81
C ARG A 483 11.16 -25.00 3.97
N ARG A 484 11.96 -24.91 5.04
CA ARG A 484 11.78 -25.72 6.25
C ARG A 484 10.79 -25.09 7.22
N VAL A 485 10.57 -23.78 7.12
CA VAL A 485 9.60 -23.05 7.93
C VAL A 485 8.23 -23.22 7.29
N HIS A 486 7.31 -23.83 8.05
CA HIS A 486 5.94 -24.06 7.63
C HIS A 486 5.00 -23.29 8.55
N LEU A 487 4.36 -22.28 8.00
CA LEU A 487 3.39 -21.45 8.70
C LEU A 487 2.00 -22.05 8.51
N ARG A 488 1.25 -22.20 9.60
CA ARG A 488 -0.16 -22.64 9.55
C ARG A 488 -1.11 -21.51 9.16
N GLU A 489 -0.74 -20.29 9.48
CA GLU A 489 -1.50 -19.07 9.25
C GLU A 489 -0.49 -17.93 9.06
N LEU A 490 -0.78 -17.01 8.14
CA LEU A 490 0.04 -15.82 7.91
C LEU A 490 -0.87 -14.67 7.49
N ASN A 491 -0.90 -13.61 8.29
CA ASN A 491 -1.29 -12.26 7.88
C ASN A 491 -0.02 -11.43 7.97
N VAL A 492 0.43 -10.81 6.88
CA VAL A 492 1.80 -10.29 6.83
C VAL A 492 2.02 -9.11 7.78
N GLN A 493 1.00 -8.27 7.94
CA GLN A 493 0.98 -7.17 8.88
C GLN A 493 0.85 -7.65 10.34
N THR A 494 0.43 -8.88 10.59
CA THR A 494 0.54 -9.56 11.89
C THR A 494 1.71 -10.54 11.84
N GLN A 495 2.94 -10.02 11.92
CA GLN A 495 4.12 -10.85 11.70
C GLN A 495 4.21 -11.98 12.74
N PRO A 496 4.30 -13.24 12.31
CA PRO A 496 4.45 -14.38 13.22
C PRO A 496 5.88 -14.44 13.78
N ASP A 497 6.07 -15.27 14.80
CA ASP A 497 7.40 -15.83 15.02
C ASP A 497 7.65 -16.92 13.96
N TYR A 498 8.67 -16.72 13.13
CA TYR A 498 8.97 -17.60 12.02
C TYR A 498 9.80 -18.83 12.42
N PHE A 499 10.29 -18.91 13.66
CA PHE A 499 11.22 -19.98 14.09
C PHE A 499 10.81 -20.72 15.37
N ASP A 500 9.67 -20.37 15.96
CA ASP A 500 9.12 -21.03 17.16
C ASP A 500 8.42 -22.37 16.88
#